data_AF-A0A934HAJ9-F1
#
_entry.id   AF-A0A934HAJ9-F1
#
_cell.length_a   1.000
_cell.length_b   1.000
_cell.length_c   1.000
_cell.angle_alpha   90.00
_cell.angle_beta   90.00
_cell.angle_gamma   90.00
#
_symmetry.space_group_name_H-M   'P 1'
#
loop_
_entity.id
_entity.type
_entity.pdbx_description
1 polymer ?
#
loop_
_entity_poly.entity_id
_entity_poly.type
_entity_poly.pdbx_seq_one_letter_code
_entity_poly.pdbx_strand_id
1 'polypeptide(L)'
;MQPKTVLKWHRELVRRKWTQQKKNSGGRPRTARKIEELVLRLARENDWGNGRIEGELIKLRYEISDETVANILKRDAISPSPERRPSLS
;
A
#
# COMPACT_ATOMS: atom_id res chain seq x y z
N MET A 1 17.44 -15.41 3.71
CA MET A 1 16.02 -15.69 3.45
C MET A 1 15.55 -14.84 2.27
N GLN A 2 15.28 -15.43 1.10
CA GLN A 2 14.89 -14.69 -0.11
C GLN A 2 13.38 -14.37 -0.07
N PRO A 3 12.92 -13.12 -0.31
CA PRO A 3 11.51 -12.78 -0.23
C PRO A 3 10.77 -13.24 -1.50
N LYS A 4 10.27 -14.49 -1.50
CA LYS A 4 9.47 -15.07 -2.61
C LYS A 4 8.06 -14.46 -2.73
N THR A 5 7.69 -13.51 -1.86
CA THR A 5 6.31 -13.08 -1.68
C THR A 5 5.90 -11.96 -2.66
N VAL A 6 6.79 -11.00 -2.95
CA VAL A 6 6.48 -9.82 -3.78
C VAL A 6 6.07 -10.19 -5.21
N LEU A 7 6.77 -11.15 -5.85
CA LEU A 7 6.44 -11.60 -7.20
C LEU A 7 5.12 -12.39 -7.26
N LYS A 8 4.79 -13.14 -6.21
CA LYS A 8 3.49 -13.83 -6.10
C LYS A 8 2.36 -12.81 -5.99
N TRP A 9 2.55 -11.77 -5.17
CA TRP A 9 1.60 -10.66 -5.06
C TRP A 9 1.43 -9.90 -6.37
N HIS A 10 2.53 -9.63 -7.08
CA HIS A 10 2.47 -8.96 -8.37
C HIS A 10 1.58 -9.73 -9.36
N ARG A 11 1.76 -11.06 -9.46
CA ARG A 11 0.94 -11.92 -10.32
C ARG A 11 -0.54 -11.94 -9.91
N GLU A 12 -0.82 -12.02 -8.60
CA GLU A 12 -2.17 -11.98 -8.04
C GLU A 12 -2.86 -10.62 -8.32
N LEU A 13 -2.13 -9.52 -8.15
CA LEU A 13 -2.63 -8.16 -8.39
C LEU A 13 -2.92 -7.91 -9.86
N VAL A 14 -2.03 -8.34 -10.77
CA VAL A 14 -2.26 -8.24 -12.22
C VAL A 14 -3.53 -9.01 -12.60
N ARG A 15 -3.72 -10.25 -12.11
CA ARG A 15 -4.94 -11.04 -12.34
C ARG A 15 -6.21 -10.30 -11.88
N ARG A 16 -6.22 -9.75 -10.66
CA ARG A 16 -7.37 -9.02 -10.12
C ARG A 16 -7.68 -7.70 -10.86
N LYS A 17 -6.73 -7.12 -11.63
CA LYS A 17 -6.96 -5.91 -12.44
C LYS A 17 -7.87 -6.22 -13.63
N TRP A 18 -7.72 -7.40 -14.21
CA TRP A 18 -8.52 -7.84 -15.36
C TRP A 18 -9.94 -8.24 -15.00
N THR A 19 -10.24 -8.48 -13.71
CA THR A 19 -11.56 -8.92 -13.25
C THR A 19 -12.43 -7.80 -12.64
N GLN A 20 -11.94 -6.56 -12.53
CA GLN A 20 -12.74 -5.44 -12.00
C GLN A 20 -13.08 -4.43 -13.10
N GLN A 21 -14.22 -4.63 -13.74
CA GLN A 21 -14.95 -3.55 -14.41
C GLN A 21 -15.81 -2.77 -13.38
N LYS A 22 -15.90 -1.46 -13.62
CA LYS A 22 -16.29 -0.34 -12.72
C LYS A 22 -17.56 -0.53 -11.89
N LYS A 23 -17.53 0.00 -10.66
CA LYS A 23 -18.71 0.57 -9.98
C LYS A 23 -18.47 2.06 -9.73
N ASN A 24 -19.26 2.91 -10.38
CA ASN A 24 -19.28 4.36 -10.19
C ASN A 24 -19.98 4.71 -8.86
N SER A 25 -19.41 5.62 -8.08
CA SER A 25 -20.05 6.25 -6.92
C SER A 25 -19.46 7.66 -6.80
N GLY A 26 -20.32 8.68 -6.77
CA GLY A 26 -19.92 10.11 -6.89
C GLY A 26 -18.99 10.62 -5.77
N GLY A 27 -18.19 11.64 -6.11
CA GLY A 27 -17.12 12.24 -5.30
C GLY A 27 -15.74 12.13 -5.96
N ARG A 28 -14.69 12.81 -5.44
CA ARG A 28 -13.30 12.58 -5.87
C ARG A 28 -13.06 11.07 -5.78
N PRO A 29 -12.62 10.40 -6.86
CA PRO A 29 -12.45 8.96 -6.84
C PRO A 29 -11.63 8.59 -5.61
N ARG A 30 -12.21 7.78 -4.72
CA ARG A 30 -11.44 7.18 -3.63
C ARG A 30 -10.22 6.52 -4.25
N THR A 31 -9.08 6.58 -3.56
CA THR A 31 -7.96 5.68 -3.85
C THR A 31 -8.56 4.31 -4.08
N ALA A 32 -8.27 3.70 -5.24
CA ALA A 32 -8.98 2.50 -5.65
C ALA A 32 -8.97 1.50 -4.49
N ARG A 33 -10.13 0.98 -4.06
CA ARG A 33 -10.28 0.14 -2.85
C ARG A 33 -9.21 -0.97 -2.75
N LYS A 34 -8.78 -1.47 -3.92
CA LYS A 34 -7.68 -2.42 -4.07
C LYS A 34 -6.30 -1.91 -3.58
N ILE A 35 -5.98 -0.65 -3.83
CA ILE A 35 -4.74 -0.01 -3.35
C ILE A 35 -4.82 0.17 -1.84
N GLU A 36 -5.97 0.58 -1.29
CA GLU A 36 -6.17 0.66 0.16
C GLU A 36 -6.00 -0.72 0.82
N GLU A 37 -6.67 -1.75 0.31
CA GLU A 37 -6.53 -3.14 0.79
C GLU A 37 -5.08 -3.63 0.71
N LEU A 38 -4.33 -3.25 -0.34
CA LEU A 38 -2.93 -3.61 -0.50
C LEU A 38 -2.03 -2.89 0.51
N VAL A 39 -2.23 -1.59 0.72
CA VAL A 39 -1.53 -0.81 1.76
C VAL A 39 -1.73 -1.42 3.14
N LEU A 40 -2.99 -1.65 3.53
CA LEU A 40 -3.33 -2.22 4.83
C LEU A 40 -2.71 -3.60 5.01
N ARG A 41 -2.75 -4.45 3.97
CA ARG A 41 -2.15 -5.78 4.03
C ARG A 41 -0.63 -5.72 4.17
N LEU A 42 0.04 -4.85 3.42
CA LEU A 42 1.50 -4.68 3.51
C LEU A 42 1.91 -4.21 4.91
N ALA A 43 1.17 -3.27 5.51
CA ALA A 43 1.44 -2.77 6.85
C ALA A 43 1.10 -3.77 7.96
N ARG A 44 0.12 -4.66 7.78
CA ARG A 44 -0.22 -5.70 8.76
C ARG A 44 0.71 -6.91 8.69
N GLU A 45 1.07 -7.33 7.48
CA GLU A 45 1.92 -8.51 7.28
C GLU A 45 3.42 -8.19 7.43
N ASN A 46 3.80 -6.91 7.43
CA ASN A 46 5.19 -6.47 7.53
C ASN A 46 5.30 -5.24 8.43
N ASP A 47 6.34 -5.18 9.26
CA ASP A 47 6.69 -4.00 10.05
C ASP A 47 7.38 -2.94 9.16
N TRP A 48 6.64 -2.40 8.20
CA TRP A 48 7.12 -1.43 7.21
C TRP A 48 6.55 -0.03 7.47
N GLY A 49 7.38 0.99 7.31
CA GLY A 49 6.94 2.39 7.29
C GLY A 49 6.35 2.80 5.95
N ASN A 50 5.68 3.96 5.92
CA ASN A 50 4.95 4.50 4.76
C ASN A 50 5.79 4.52 3.48
N GLY A 51 7.01 5.08 3.54
CA GLY A 51 7.84 5.25 2.34
C GLY A 51 8.30 3.93 1.73
N ARG A 52 8.40 2.86 2.53
CA ARG A 52 8.68 1.52 2.00
C ARG A 52 7.47 0.95 1.28
N ILE A 53 6.27 1.13 1.84
CA ILE A 53 5.01 0.71 1.21
C ILE A 53 4.79 1.48 -0.10
N GLU A 54 5.00 2.80 -0.10
CA GLU A 54 4.96 3.65 -1.29
C GLU A 54 5.91 3.13 -2.38
N GLY A 55 7.18 2.90 -2.04
CA GLY A 55 8.17 2.40 -2.99
C GLY A 55 7.78 1.05 -3.62
N GLU A 56 7.17 0.14 -2.86
CA GLU A 56 6.65 -1.12 -3.42
C GLU A 56 5.44 -0.90 -4.34
N LEU A 57 4.57 0.05 -4.01
CA LEU A 57 3.42 0.40 -4.85
C LEU A 57 3.85 1.07 -6.17
N ILE A 58 4.87 1.94 -6.14
CA ILE A 58 5.47 2.55 -7.34
C ILE A 58 6.07 1.49 -8.25
N LYS A 59 6.77 0.48 -7.70
CA LYS A 59 7.29 -0.66 -8.48
C LYS A 59 6.18 -1.40 -9.21
N LEU A 60 5.01 -1.51 -8.60
CA LEU A 60 3.79 -2.11 -9.15
C LEU A 60 3.03 -1.19 -10.12
N ARG A 61 3.58 0.00 -10.45
CA ARG A 61 2.98 1.04 -11.31
C ARG A 61 1.72 1.67 -10.73
N TYR A 62 1.64 1.76 -9.40
CA TYR A 62 0.65 2.59 -8.72
C TYR A 62 1.24 3.98 -8.46
N GLU A 63 0.48 5.01 -8.84
CA GLU A 63 0.78 6.40 -8.50
C GLU A 63 0.08 6.72 -7.17
N ILE A 64 0.86 6.70 -6.10
CA ILE A 64 0.40 7.00 -4.74
C ILE A 64 1.52 7.73 -4.02
N SER A 65 1.17 8.74 -3.21
CA SER A 65 2.13 9.43 -2.35
C SER A 65 2.24 8.75 -0.99
N ASP A 66 3.39 8.92 -0.34
CA ASP A 66 3.62 8.57 1.07
C ASP A 66 2.50 9.08 1.99
N GLU A 67 2.06 10.33 1.79
CA GLU A 67 0.97 10.94 2.54
C GLU A 67 -0.37 10.22 2.32
N THR A 68 -0.62 9.69 1.12
CA THR A 68 -1.82 8.88 0.85
C THR A 68 -1.75 7.56 1.59
N VAL A 69 -0.58 6.92 1.65
CA VAL A 69 -0.34 5.72 2.45
C VAL A 69 -0.58 6.00 3.93
N ALA A 70 0.00 7.09 4.46
CA ALA A 70 -0.18 7.51 5.85
C ALA A 70 -1.66 7.75 6.19
N ASN A 71 -2.40 8.42 5.31
CA ASN A 71 -3.83 8.66 5.47
C ASN A 71 -4.67 7.38 5.49
N ILE A 72 -4.31 6.39 4.65
CA ILE A 72 -4.98 5.07 4.63
C ILE A 72 -4.74 4.34 5.96
N LEU A 73 -3.49 4.28 6.42
CA LEU A 73 -3.14 3.61 7.67
C LEU A 73 -3.80 4.28 8.88
N LYS A 74 -3.80 5.62 8.93
CA LYS A 74 -4.46 6.40 9.98
C LYS A 74 -5.96 6.15 10.07
N ARG A 75 -6.65 6.03 8.92
CA ARG A 75 -8.09 5.72 8.86
C ARG A 75 -8.42 4.35 9.43
N ASP A 76 -7.49 3.39 9.33
CA ASP A 76 -7.65 2.02 9.80
C ASP A 76 -6.97 1.77 11.16
N ALA A 77 -6.54 2.85 11.84
CA ALA A 77 -5.84 2.82 13.13
C ALA A 77 -4.56 1.96 13.13
N ILE A 78 -3.92 1.80 11.98
CA ILE A 78 -2.61 1.15 11.86
C ILE A 78 -1.54 2.22 12.03
N SER A 79 -0.70 2.07 13.07
CA SER A 79 0.50 2.89 13.19
C SER A 79 1.54 2.35 12.21
N PRO A 80 2.01 3.15 11.23
CA PRO A 80 3.18 2.74 10.46
C PRO A 80 4.36 2.55 11.40
N SER A 81 5.15 1.50 11.12
CA SER A 81 6.32 1.05 11.88
C SER A 81 7.09 2.18 12.59
N PRO A 82 7.59 1.97 13.82
CA PRO A 82 8.16 3.01 14.67
C PRO A 82 9.14 3.90 13.91
N GLU A 83 8.91 5.21 14.00
CA GLU A 83 9.80 6.23 13.48
C GLU A 83 11.24 5.88 13.86
N ARG A 84 12.12 5.82 12.85
CA ARG A 84 13.55 5.74 13.11
C ARG A 84 13.91 6.93 13.98
N ARG A 85 14.27 6.66 15.23
CA ARG A 85 14.82 7.67 16.14
C ARG A 85 15.91 8.41 15.37
N PRO A 86 15.82 9.74 15.18
CA PRO A 86 16.92 10.47 14.62
C PRO A 86 18.11 10.24 15.55
N SER A 87 19.20 9.72 15.01
CA SER A 87 20.47 9.64 15.70
C SER A 87 20.90 11.07 16.01
N LEU A 88 20.71 11.52 17.25
CA LEU A 88 21.33 12.74 17.75
C LEU A 88 22.84 12.55 17.62
N SER A 89 23.47 13.36 16.77
CA SER A 89 24.90 13.68 16.82
C SER A 89 25.07 15.05 17.43
#